data_AF-A0A928HYQ0-F1
#
_entry.id   AF-A0A928HYQ0-F1
#
_cell.length_a   1.000
_cell.length_b   1.000
_cell.length_c   1.000
_cell.angle_alpha   90.00
_cell.angle_beta   90.00
_cell.angle_gamma   90.00
#
_symmetry.space_group_name_H-M   'P 1'
#
loop_
_entity.id
_entity.type
_entity.pdbx_description
1 polymer ?
#
loop_
_entity_poly.entity_id
_entity_poly.type
_entity_poly.pdbx_seq_one_letter_code
_entity_poly.pdbx_strand_id
1 'polypeptide(L)'
;MVTRTKKRLIAVLASLTLIIGAAVYVVFWRPLPQGTPKLSPDVEALRDEAMSLPERGPLNFGDYSIVVTSISTTNVGVSFARDGNHATHTTIAVGSSEKVLDCTITVLESHPTRSDNGSALVAIQCPDEADATHSPIPDTGP
;
A
#
# COMPACT_ATOMS: atom_id res chain seq x y z
N MET A 1 -41.44 -9.31 -43.60
CA MET A 1 -42.09 -9.78 -42.36
C MET A 1 -41.06 -10.41 -41.44
N VAL A 2 -40.71 -9.76 -40.33
CA VAL A 2 -39.88 -10.38 -39.29
C VAL A 2 -40.77 -11.37 -38.53
N THR A 3 -40.52 -12.66 -38.69
CA THR A 3 -41.24 -13.73 -37.99
C THR A 3 -41.12 -13.55 -36.48
N ARG A 4 -42.17 -13.89 -35.71
CA ARG A 4 -42.22 -13.72 -34.25
C ARG A 4 -41.00 -14.33 -33.53
N THR A 5 -40.41 -15.38 -34.10
CA THR A 5 -39.15 -16.01 -33.66
C THR A 5 -37.94 -15.08 -33.77
N LYS A 6 -37.77 -14.33 -34.87
CA LYS A 6 -36.68 -13.35 -35.00
C LYS A 6 -36.82 -12.20 -33.99
N LYS A 7 -38.04 -11.73 -33.71
CA LYS A 7 -38.26 -10.70 -32.67
C LYS A 7 -37.89 -11.20 -31.26
N ARG A 8 -38.22 -12.45 -30.93
CA ARG A 8 -37.83 -13.08 -29.65
C ARG A 8 -36.32 -13.26 -29.55
N LEU A 9 -35.67 -13.67 -30.64
CA LEU A 9 -34.22 -13.84 -30.67
C LEU A 9 -33.48 -12.51 -30.42
N ILE A 10 -33.93 -11.42 -31.07
CA ILE A 10 -33.38 -10.08 -30.87
C ILE A 10 -33.60 -9.62 -29.42
N ALA A 11 -34.77 -9.85 -28.84
CA ALA A 11 -35.05 -9.49 -27.45
C ALA A 11 -34.16 -10.24 -26.46
N VAL A 12 -33.92 -11.55 -26.69
CA VAL A 12 -33.03 -12.37 -25.85
C VAL A 12 -31.58 -11.92 -25.97
N LEU A 13 -31.10 -11.62 -27.17
CA LEU A 13 -29.75 -11.10 -27.37
C LEU A 13 -29.55 -9.74 -26.71
N ALA A 14 -30.54 -8.85 -26.84
CA ALA A 14 -30.52 -7.53 -26.20
C ALA A 14 -30.56 -7.63 -24.66
N SER A 15 -31.34 -8.56 -24.10
CA SER A 15 -31.33 -8.78 -22.66
C SER A 15 -30.01 -9.38 -22.19
N LEU A 16 -29.41 -10.29 -22.95
CA LEU A 16 -28.13 -10.91 -22.61
C LEU A 16 -27.00 -9.88 -22.57
N THR A 17 -26.90 -8.99 -23.57
CA THR A 17 -25.88 -7.93 -23.57
C THR A 17 -26.05 -6.97 -22.40
N LEU A 18 -27.29 -6.65 -22.02
CA LEU A 18 -27.58 -5.78 -20.88
C LEU A 18 -27.17 -6.46 -19.55
N ILE A 19 -27.44 -7.75 -19.40
CA ILE A 19 -27.03 -8.54 -18.22
C ILE A 19 -25.50 -8.61 -18.13
N ILE A 20 -24.80 -8.86 -19.24
CA ILE A 20 -23.34 -8.90 -19.28
C ILE A 20 -22.76 -7.52 -18.93
N GLY A 21 -23.29 -6.45 -19.52
CA GLY A 21 -22.87 -5.09 -19.21
C GLY A 21 -23.06 -4.73 -17.74
N ALA A 22 -24.21 -5.08 -17.15
CA ALA A 22 -24.47 -4.89 -15.73
C ALA A 22 -23.55 -5.74 -14.84
N ALA A 23 -23.29 -6.99 -15.20
CA ALA A 23 -22.37 -7.86 -14.45
C ALA A 23 -20.94 -7.32 -14.48
N VAL A 24 -20.45 -6.88 -15.64
CA VAL A 24 -19.14 -6.24 -15.78
C VAL A 24 -19.08 -4.96 -14.95
N TYR A 25 -20.13 -4.12 -15.00
CA TYR A 25 -20.21 -2.91 -14.20
C TYR A 25 -20.14 -3.20 -12.70
N VAL A 26 -20.91 -4.18 -12.21
CA VAL A 26 -20.90 -4.57 -10.80
C VAL A 26 -19.53 -5.10 -10.39
N VAL A 27 -18.93 -5.99 -11.18
CA VAL A 27 -17.60 -6.55 -10.89
C VAL A 27 -16.52 -5.45 -10.90
N PHE A 28 -16.60 -4.53 -11.85
CA PHE A 28 -15.68 -3.41 -11.99
C PHE A 28 -15.80 -2.38 -10.86
N TRP A 29 -16.95 -2.29 -10.19
CA TRP A 29 -17.16 -1.40 -9.04
C TRP A 29 -16.93 -2.06 -7.67
N ARG A 30 -16.68 -3.38 -7.60
CA ARG A 30 -16.41 -4.02 -6.30
C ARG A 30 -15.07 -3.56 -5.71
N PRO A 31 -14.99 -3.17 -4.42
CA PRO A 31 -13.71 -2.84 -3.80
C PRO A 31 -12.73 -4.02 -3.93
N LEU A 32 -11.45 -3.70 -4.11
CA LEU A 32 -10.41 -4.72 -4.13
C LEU A 32 -10.29 -5.35 -2.73
N PRO A 33 -9.90 -6.62 -2.63
CA PRO A 33 -9.58 -7.22 -1.33
C PRO A 33 -8.48 -6.40 -0.65
N GLN A 34 -8.61 -6.17 0.65
CA GLN A 34 -7.56 -5.54 1.44
C GLN A 34 -6.52 -6.58 1.87
N GLY A 35 -5.26 -6.16 1.93
CA GLY A 35 -4.21 -6.93 2.59
C GLY A 35 -4.24 -6.66 4.08
N THR A 36 -5.05 -7.41 4.83
CA THR A 36 -5.09 -7.38 6.30
C THR A 36 -4.80 -8.77 6.85
N PRO A 37 -3.55 -9.26 6.70
CA PRO A 37 -3.17 -10.56 7.22
C PRO A 37 -3.21 -10.57 8.75
N LYS A 38 -3.25 -11.76 9.35
CA LYS A 38 -3.09 -11.91 10.79
C LYS A 38 -1.63 -11.58 11.15
N LEU A 39 -1.43 -10.41 11.74
CA LEU A 39 -0.11 -9.89 12.08
C LEU A 39 0.48 -10.62 13.30
N SER A 40 1.82 -10.72 13.34
CA SER A 40 2.52 -11.15 14.55
C SER A 40 2.42 -10.06 15.63
N PRO A 41 2.56 -10.40 16.92
CA PRO A 41 2.50 -9.43 18.01
C PRO A 41 3.51 -8.28 17.84
N ASP A 42 4.70 -8.58 17.32
CA ASP A 42 5.76 -7.61 17.11
C ASP A 42 5.39 -6.57 16.04
N VAL A 43 4.71 -7.00 14.97
CA VAL A 43 4.25 -6.10 13.90
C VAL A 43 3.03 -5.30 14.32
N GLU A 44 2.12 -5.93 15.08
CA GLU A 44 0.93 -5.24 15.59
C GLU A 44 1.29 -4.16 16.63
N ALA A 45 2.37 -4.36 17.39
CA ALA A 45 2.89 -3.35 18.31
C ALA A 45 3.34 -2.06 17.58
N LEU A 46 3.71 -2.15 16.29
CA LEU A 46 4.10 -0.99 15.49
C LEU A 46 2.91 -0.20 14.94
N ARG A 47 1.67 -0.64 15.18
CA ARG A 47 0.47 -0.03 14.61
C ARG A 47 0.26 1.42 15.05
N ASP A 48 0.62 1.73 16.29
CA ASP A 48 0.53 3.10 16.82
C ASP A 48 1.61 4.03 16.24
N GLU A 49 2.73 3.47 15.79
CA GLU A 49 3.84 4.19 15.14
C GLU A 49 3.70 4.22 13.61
N ALA A 50 2.82 3.38 13.06
CA ALA A 50 2.63 3.25 11.63
C ALA A 50 1.88 4.45 11.04
N MET A 51 2.26 4.82 9.82
CA MET A 51 1.67 5.92 9.05
C MET A 51 0.95 5.38 7.82
N SER A 52 -0.16 6.01 7.46
CA SER A 52 -0.87 5.72 6.21
C SER A 52 -0.19 6.47 5.06
N LEU A 53 0.45 5.72 4.17
CA LEU A 53 1.12 6.23 2.99
C LEU A 53 0.26 6.03 1.75
N PRO A 54 -0.11 7.09 1.03
CA PRO A 54 -0.81 6.96 -0.24
C PRO A 54 0.16 6.50 -1.34
N GLU A 55 -0.37 5.74 -2.30
CA GLU A 55 0.33 5.35 -3.51
C GLU A 55 0.82 6.59 -4.26
N ARG A 56 2.10 6.58 -4.63
CA ARG A 56 2.84 7.69 -5.28
C ARG A 56 2.92 8.98 -4.46
N GLY A 57 2.52 8.98 -3.19
CA GLY A 57 2.78 10.07 -2.28
C GLY A 57 4.21 9.98 -1.72
N PRO A 58 5.07 11.00 -1.93
CA PRO A 58 6.35 11.05 -1.25
C PRO A 58 6.14 11.40 0.22
N LEU A 59 6.74 10.62 1.12
CA LEU A 59 6.95 11.00 2.51
C LEU A 59 8.44 11.25 2.68
N ASN A 60 8.78 12.44 3.17
CA ASN A 60 10.15 12.82 3.47
C ASN A 60 10.30 12.94 4.99
N PHE A 61 11.36 12.38 5.54
CA PHE A 61 11.68 12.46 6.96
C PHE A 61 13.20 12.46 7.14
N GLY A 62 13.72 13.52 7.76
CA GLY A 62 15.16 13.78 7.79
C GLY A 62 15.74 13.81 6.37
N ASP A 63 16.79 13.02 6.16
CA ASP A 63 17.50 12.87 4.88
C ASP A 63 16.91 11.76 3.98
N TYR A 64 15.83 11.11 4.41
CA TYR A 64 15.20 10.00 3.71
C TYR A 64 13.94 10.45 2.96
N SER A 65 13.72 9.84 1.80
CA SER A 65 12.50 9.96 1.01
C SER A 65 11.97 8.56 0.69
N ILE A 66 10.72 8.29 1.08
CA ILE A 66 10.00 7.08 0.72
C ILE A 66 8.86 7.42 -0.23
N VAL A 67 8.71 6.63 -1.29
CA VAL A 67 7.57 6.67 -2.20
C VAL A 67 7.00 5.26 -2.32
N VAL A 68 5.72 5.10 -2.02
CA VAL A 68 5.01 3.86 -2.33
C VAL A 68 4.76 3.80 -3.83
N THR A 69 5.42 2.88 -4.53
CA THR A 69 5.36 2.80 -6.00
C THR A 69 4.27 1.88 -6.51
N SER A 70 3.87 0.89 -5.70
CA SER A 70 2.79 -0.03 -6.04
C SER A 70 2.18 -0.63 -4.78
N ILE A 71 0.87 -0.87 -4.82
CA ILE A 71 0.13 -1.47 -3.71
C ILE A 71 -0.67 -2.66 -4.22
N SER A 72 -0.44 -3.83 -3.62
CA SER A 72 -1.21 -5.04 -3.87
C SER A 72 -1.73 -5.63 -2.56
N THR A 73 -2.60 -6.62 -2.65
CA THR A 73 -3.20 -7.27 -1.47
C THR A 73 -2.19 -8.06 -0.64
N THR A 74 -1.03 -8.41 -1.22
CA THR A 74 -0.03 -9.27 -0.58
C THR A 74 1.32 -8.59 -0.44
N ASN A 75 1.62 -7.60 -1.27
CA ASN A 75 2.90 -6.90 -1.30
C ASN A 75 2.72 -5.40 -1.52
N VAL A 76 3.65 -4.62 -0.99
CA VAL A 76 3.77 -3.18 -1.22
C VAL A 76 5.16 -2.88 -1.77
N GLY A 77 5.21 -2.25 -2.93
CA GLY A 77 6.44 -1.77 -3.53
C GLY A 77 6.78 -0.40 -2.98
N VAL A 78 8.00 -0.24 -2.48
CA VAL A 78 8.51 1.02 -1.94
C VAL A 78 9.81 1.40 -2.63
N SER A 79 9.95 2.69 -2.90
CA SER A 79 11.18 3.31 -3.38
C SER A 79 11.73 4.19 -2.28
N PHE A 80 12.98 3.97 -1.92
CA PHE A 80 13.65 4.63 -0.81
C PHE A 80 14.91 5.34 -1.30
N ALA A 81 15.03 6.63 -1.04
CA ALA A 81 16.22 7.41 -1.33
C ALA A 81 16.76 8.06 -0.06
N ARG A 82 18.08 8.21 0.02
CA ARG A 82 18.77 9.06 1.01
C ARG A 82 19.43 10.21 0.26
N ASP A 83 19.32 11.44 0.76
CA ASP A 83 19.94 12.64 0.17
C ASP A 83 19.58 12.92 -1.30
N GLY A 84 18.42 12.43 -1.75
CA GLY A 84 17.95 12.60 -3.15
C GLY A 84 18.75 11.85 -4.21
N ASN A 85 19.78 11.08 -3.82
CA ASN A 85 20.64 10.33 -4.74
C ASN A 85 20.58 8.83 -4.41
N HIS A 86 20.24 8.01 -5.42
CA HIS A 86 20.10 6.55 -5.36
C HIS A 86 18.84 6.01 -4.66
N ALA A 87 17.73 6.02 -5.41
CA ALA A 87 16.50 5.34 -5.01
C ALA A 87 16.65 3.80 -5.11
N THR A 88 16.63 3.13 -3.97
CA THR A 88 16.53 1.67 -3.85
C THR A 88 15.08 1.25 -3.87
N HIS A 89 14.71 0.34 -4.78
CA HIS A 89 13.36 -0.18 -4.88
C HIS A 89 13.32 -1.57 -4.23
N THR A 90 12.36 -1.78 -3.32
CA THR A 90 12.08 -3.11 -2.77
C THR A 90 10.58 -3.39 -2.75
N THR A 91 10.22 -4.66 -2.58
CA THR A 91 8.85 -5.13 -2.46
C THR A 91 8.70 -5.90 -1.17
N ILE A 92 7.90 -5.37 -0.25
CA ILE A 92 7.73 -5.92 1.09
C ILE A 92 6.38 -6.63 1.15
N ALA A 93 6.36 -7.85 1.69
CA ALA A 93 5.10 -8.57 1.93
C ALA A 93 4.29 -7.89 3.04
N VAL A 94 2.97 -7.84 2.89
CA VAL A 94 2.07 -7.31 3.93
C VAL A 94 2.16 -8.21 5.15
N GLY A 95 2.36 -7.60 6.31
CA GLY A 95 2.63 -8.26 7.59
C GLY A 95 4.09 -8.66 7.80
N SER A 96 5.01 -8.17 6.96
CA SER A 96 6.44 -8.42 7.08
C SER A 96 7.22 -7.11 7.19
N SER A 97 8.45 -7.23 7.65
CA SER A 97 9.45 -6.17 7.64
C SER A 97 10.60 -6.49 6.69
N GLU A 98 11.24 -5.44 6.17
CA GLU A 98 12.44 -5.54 5.37
C GLU A 98 13.39 -4.37 5.69
N LYS A 99 14.70 -4.63 5.61
CA LYS A 99 15.73 -3.62 5.86
C LYS A 99 16.19 -2.98 4.56
N VAL A 100 16.12 -1.65 4.48
CA VAL A 100 16.48 -0.85 3.31
C VAL A 100 17.25 0.39 3.76
N LEU A 101 18.46 0.61 3.21
CA LEU A 101 19.30 1.78 3.51
C LEU A 101 19.39 2.07 5.03
N ASP A 102 19.69 1.03 5.79
CA ASP A 102 19.80 1.00 7.26
C ASP A 102 18.50 1.13 8.06
N CYS A 103 17.40 1.54 7.43
CA CYS A 103 16.07 1.57 8.04
C CYS A 103 15.37 0.21 7.96
N THR A 104 14.54 -0.11 8.95
CA THR A 104 13.60 -1.23 8.91
C THR A 104 12.22 -0.70 8.56
N ILE A 105 11.64 -1.22 7.48
CA ILE A 105 10.31 -0.84 7.01
C ILE A 105 9.39 -2.03 7.24
N THR A 106 8.30 -1.81 7.95
CA THR A 106 7.29 -2.83 8.25
C THR A 106 5.99 -2.45 7.61
N VAL A 107 5.43 -3.33 6.78
CA VAL A 107 4.12 -3.13 6.15
C VAL A 107 3.08 -3.87 6.96
N LEU A 108 2.13 -3.15 7.55
CA LEU A 108 1.09 -3.74 8.39
C LEU A 108 -0.14 -4.09 7.55
N GLU A 109 -0.57 -3.17 6.71
CA GLU A 109 -1.79 -3.30 5.90
C GLU A 109 -1.61 -2.73 4.51
N SER A 110 -2.38 -3.25 3.57
CA SER A 110 -2.52 -2.65 2.24
C SER A 110 -3.98 -2.49 1.84
N HIS A 111 -4.27 -1.30 1.30
CA HIS A 111 -5.58 -0.88 0.83
C HIS A 111 -5.48 -0.51 -0.65
N PRO A 112 -5.33 -1.51 -1.55
CA PRO A 112 -5.22 -1.25 -2.97
C PRO A 112 -6.54 -0.71 -3.53
N THR A 113 -6.42 0.17 -4.51
CA THR A 113 -7.54 0.70 -5.28
C THR A 113 -7.32 0.40 -6.77
N ARG A 114 -8.38 0.42 -7.58
CA ARG A 114 -8.23 0.26 -9.04
C ARG A 114 -7.60 1.47 -9.73
N SER A 115 -7.52 2.59 -9.03
CA SER A 115 -6.80 3.80 -9.41
C SER A 115 -5.54 3.95 -8.56
N ASP A 116 -4.65 4.85 -8.95
CA ASP A 116 -3.36 5.10 -8.30
C ASP A 116 -3.47 5.88 -6.98
N ASN A 117 -4.52 5.63 -6.21
CA ASN A 117 -4.84 6.26 -4.92
C ASN A 117 -4.95 5.22 -3.80
N GLY A 118 -4.25 4.10 -3.94
CA GLY A 118 -4.19 3.09 -2.90
C GLY A 118 -3.50 3.66 -1.67
N SER A 119 -3.57 2.96 -0.55
CA SER A 119 -2.76 3.31 0.63
C SER A 119 -2.21 2.08 1.31
N ALA A 120 -1.10 2.23 2.00
CA ALA A 120 -0.50 1.19 2.82
C ALA A 120 -0.20 1.75 4.21
N LEU A 121 -0.43 0.93 5.24
CA LEU A 121 -0.06 1.27 6.60
C LEU A 121 1.35 0.75 6.86
N VAL A 122 2.30 1.66 7.08
CA VAL A 122 3.73 1.35 7.12
C VAL A 122 4.37 1.98 8.36
N ALA A 123 5.13 1.19 9.10
CA ALA A 123 6.01 1.68 10.16
C ALA A 123 7.45 1.73 9.64
N ILE A 124 8.17 2.80 9.95
CA ILE A 124 9.55 3.01 9.47
C ILE A 124 10.42 3.30 10.70
N GLN A 125 11.48 2.53 10.87
CA GLN A 125 12.41 2.67 11.99
C GLN A 125 13.83 2.83 11.44
N CYS A 126 14.38 4.04 11.54
CA CYS A 126 15.73 4.36 11.10
C CYS A 126 16.65 4.57 12.30
N PRO A 127 17.92 4.10 12.22
CA PRO A 127 18.86 4.19 13.34
C PRO A 127 19.22 5.63 13.74
N ASP A 128 19.08 6.61 12.82
CA ASP A 128 19.45 8.01 13.07
C ASP A 128 18.53 8.74 14.08
N GLU A 129 17.36 8.19 14.42
CA GLU A 129 16.46 8.78 15.42
C GLU A 129 16.79 8.32 16.86
N ALA A 130 17.58 7.24 17.02
CA ALA A 130 17.97 6.71 18.33
C ALA A 130 19.20 7.40 18.93
N ASP A 131 20.06 8.03 18.12
CA ASP A 131 21.30 8.68 18.62
C ASP A 131 21.09 10.11 19.15
N ALA A 132 19.92 10.72 18.93
CA ALA A 132 19.62 12.05 19.47
C ALA A 132 19.23 12.02 20.97
N THR A 133 19.02 10.85 21.58
CA THR A 133 18.65 10.72 23.00
C THR A 133 19.57 9.77 23.78
N HIS A 134 20.89 9.91 23.66
CA HIS A 134 21.80 9.54 24.75
C HIS A 134 23.15 10.25 24.64
N SER A 135 23.17 11.58 24.72
CA SER A 135 24.36 12.27 25.20
C SER A 135 24.27 12.31 26.73
N PRO A 136 25.04 11.50 27.50
CA PRO A 136 25.14 11.71 28.93
C PRO A 136 25.74 13.11 29.12
N ILE A 137 24.97 14.00 29.75
CA ILE A 137 25.44 15.30 30.20
C ILE A 137 26.72 15.03 31.03
N PRO A 138 27.88 15.57 30.68
CA PRO A 138 29.01 15.53 31.59
C PRO A 138 28.64 16.39 32.81
N ASP A 139 28.42 15.72 33.94
CA ASP A 139 28.34 16.35 35.25
C ASP A 139 29.70 17.00 35.54
N THR A 140 29.85 18.26 35.14
CA THR A 140 30.89 19.14 35.68
C THR A 140 30.27 20.04 36.72
N GLY A 141 30.54 19.71 37.98
CA GLY A 141 30.54 20.67 39.08
C GLY A 141 31.07 20.04 40.37
N PRO A 142 31.46 20.84 41.37
CA PRO A 142 31.91 22.25 41.32
C PRO A 142 33.43 22.41 41.15
#